data_AF-A0AAJ5VEA6-F1
#
_entry.id   AF-A0AAJ5VEA6-F1
#
_cell.length_a   1.000
_cell.length_b   1.000
_cell.length_c   1.000
_cell.angle_alpha   90.00
_cell.angle_beta   90.00
_cell.angle_gamma   90.00
#
_symmetry.space_group_name_H-M   'P 1'
#
loop_
_entity.id
_entity.type
_entity.pdbx_description
1 polymer ?
#
loop_
_entity_poly.entity_id
_entity_poly.type
_entity_poly.pdbx_seq_one_letter_code
_entity_poly.pdbx_strand_id
1 'polypeptide(L)'
;MPARYVVALKGRGGEETAQAWAESHAAAAGVPVVRVHVATGDDADFAHPEPHRTTDVVLPRGPVPEQLARFLHDDDALVIGTGKTGFIHSRVFGTMSLRIAAVARCAVVVVPHLDLRFRSGVVAGVKADDLLDPVVRAASDEAAQRGEPLQVVHSSFSGIVPAPVETSASALEQAAALVQRLHPRATLRTRETVRPPAEALLDASRNAALVVIGAGHAHRSEHSLGPVVQDVLVNINAPVLIVPGGRFKHVE
;
A
#
# COMPACT_ATOMS: atom_id res chain seq x y z
N MET A 1 -9.94 -9.47 0.12
CA MET A 1 -8.77 -10.06 0.81
C MET A 1 -7.90 -10.75 -0.22
N PRO A 2 -6.56 -10.68 -0.10
CA PRO A 2 -5.64 -11.29 -1.05
C PRO A 2 -5.64 -12.82 -0.92
N ALA A 3 -5.29 -13.53 -2.00
CA ALA A 3 -5.11 -14.97 -1.99
C ALA A 3 -3.84 -15.40 -1.23
N ARG A 4 -2.81 -14.55 -1.24
CA ARG A 4 -1.54 -14.72 -0.52
C ARG A 4 -0.82 -13.38 -0.37
N TYR A 5 0.09 -13.31 0.60
CA TYR A 5 1.04 -12.20 0.71
C TYR A 5 2.36 -12.58 0.05
N VAL A 6 2.90 -11.71 -0.79
CA VAL A 6 4.19 -11.90 -1.47
C VAL A 6 5.18 -10.88 -0.92
N VAL A 7 6.26 -11.31 -0.29
CA VAL A 7 7.29 -10.40 0.25
C VAL A 7 8.47 -10.36 -0.70
N ALA A 8 8.74 -9.21 -1.32
CA ALA A 8 9.90 -9.08 -2.21
C ALA A 8 11.11 -8.57 -1.44
N LEU A 9 12.16 -9.40 -1.37
CA LEU A 9 13.36 -9.14 -0.58
C LEU A 9 14.49 -8.63 -1.47
N LYS A 10 15.23 -7.62 -0.99
CA LYS A 10 16.47 -7.13 -1.62
C LYS A 10 17.65 -8.11 -1.49
N GLY A 11 17.56 -9.12 -0.62
CA GLY A 11 18.58 -10.13 -0.32
C GLY A 11 18.31 -10.88 1.00
N ARG A 12 19.22 -11.75 1.46
CA ARG A 12 19.01 -12.64 2.64
C ARG A 12 18.76 -11.95 4.01
N GLY A 13 18.98 -10.64 4.14
CA GLY A 13 18.97 -9.97 5.46
C GLY A 13 18.42 -8.55 5.46
N GLY A 14 17.70 -8.14 4.42
CA GLY A 14 17.06 -6.84 4.35
C GLY A 14 15.56 -7.02 4.33
N GLU A 15 14.87 -6.35 5.27
CA GLU A 15 13.40 -6.22 5.35
C GLU A 15 12.68 -7.07 6.41
N GLU A 16 13.31 -7.32 7.57
CA GLU A 16 12.65 -7.92 8.74
C GLU A 16 11.30 -7.26 9.07
N THR A 17 11.22 -5.93 8.96
CA THR A 17 9.97 -5.18 9.22
C THR A 17 8.88 -5.51 8.20
N ALA A 18 9.22 -5.64 6.91
CA ALA A 18 8.25 -5.94 5.85
C ALA A 18 7.79 -7.40 5.93
N GLN A 19 8.73 -8.32 6.20
CA GLN A 19 8.42 -9.73 6.44
C GLN A 19 7.51 -9.90 7.66
N ALA A 20 7.86 -9.31 8.81
CA ALA A 20 7.05 -9.39 10.01
C ALA A 20 5.65 -8.77 9.82
N TRP A 21 5.56 -7.68 9.06
CA TRP A 21 4.28 -7.10 8.67
C TRP A 21 3.46 -8.10 7.86
N ALA A 22 4.03 -8.70 6.81
CA ALA A 22 3.34 -9.66 5.95
C ALA A 22 2.89 -10.91 6.71
N GLU A 23 3.75 -11.49 7.54
CA GLU A 23 3.44 -12.68 8.36
C GLU A 23 2.28 -12.42 9.32
N SER A 24 2.27 -11.25 9.97
CA SER A 24 1.17 -10.85 10.87
C SER A 24 -0.17 -10.75 10.12
N HIS A 25 -0.19 -10.10 8.95
CA HIS A 25 -1.43 -9.93 8.17
C HIS A 25 -1.89 -11.25 7.53
N ALA A 26 -0.96 -12.06 7.03
CA ALA A 26 -1.25 -13.37 6.47
C ALA A 26 -1.81 -14.33 7.54
N ALA A 27 -1.24 -14.31 8.76
CA ALA A 27 -1.76 -15.09 9.88
C ALA A 27 -3.19 -14.66 10.27
N ALA A 28 -3.45 -13.35 10.31
CA ALA A 28 -4.77 -12.82 10.63
C ALA A 28 -5.81 -13.07 9.53
N ALA A 29 -5.39 -13.15 8.26
CA ALA A 29 -6.27 -13.46 7.12
C ALA A 29 -6.36 -14.98 6.82
N GLY A 30 -5.53 -15.81 7.43
CA GLY A 30 -5.50 -17.26 7.20
C GLY A 30 -4.94 -17.66 5.82
N VAL A 31 -4.09 -16.82 5.22
CA VAL A 31 -3.52 -17.02 3.86
C VAL A 31 -2.01 -17.25 3.93
N PRO A 32 -1.36 -17.84 2.90
CA PRO A 32 0.07 -18.11 2.94
C PRO A 32 0.93 -16.87 2.66
N VAL A 33 2.20 -16.95 3.08
CA VAL A 33 3.26 -15.98 2.73
C VAL A 33 4.24 -16.63 1.76
N VAL A 34 4.56 -15.91 0.68
CA VAL A 34 5.60 -16.30 -0.28
C VAL A 34 6.69 -15.25 -0.26
N ARG A 35 7.92 -15.66 0.02
CA ARG A 35 9.10 -14.81 -0.03
C ARG A 35 9.72 -14.92 -1.41
N VAL A 36 10.03 -13.79 -2.02
CA VAL A 36 10.53 -13.72 -3.38
C VAL A 36 11.81 -12.91 -3.41
N HIS A 37 12.85 -13.44 -4.05
CA HIS A 37 14.05 -12.68 -4.40
C HIS A 37 14.41 -12.91 -5.85
N VAL A 38 14.97 -11.89 -6.51
CA VAL A 38 15.44 -11.98 -7.88
C VAL A 38 16.90 -12.38 -7.85
N ALA A 39 17.26 -13.43 -8.60
CA ALA A 39 18.61 -13.95 -8.63
C ALA A 39 19.64 -12.86 -9.01
N THR A 40 20.76 -12.88 -8.31
CA THR A 40 21.95 -12.05 -8.47
C THR A 40 23.13 -12.93 -8.95
N GLY A 41 24.29 -12.31 -9.19
CA GLY A 41 25.49 -13.00 -9.72
C GLY A 41 25.94 -14.22 -8.90
N ASP A 42 25.73 -14.18 -7.59
CA ASP A 42 26.27 -15.14 -6.59
C ASP A 42 25.30 -16.26 -6.17
N ASP A 43 24.10 -16.36 -6.74
CA ASP A 43 23.05 -17.27 -6.27
C ASP A 43 23.19 -18.73 -6.76
N ALA A 44 24.40 -19.19 -7.03
CA ALA A 44 24.66 -20.53 -7.59
C ALA A 44 24.45 -21.70 -6.62
N ASP A 45 24.10 -21.47 -5.35
CA ASP A 45 24.16 -22.53 -4.32
C ASP A 45 23.00 -22.55 -3.32
N PHE A 46 21.81 -22.09 -3.70
CA PHE A 46 20.68 -22.03 -2.75
C PHE A 46 19.59 -23.06 -3.07
N ALA A 47 19.81 -24.27 -2.58
CA ALA A 47 18.85 -25.36 -2.60
C ALA A 47 18.09 -25.50 -1.25
N HIS A 48 16.78 -25.67 -1.42
CA HIS A 48 15.74 -26.17 -0.51
C HIS A 48 15.15 -25.22 0.56
N PRO A 49 13.86 -24.82 0.41
CA PRO A 49 13.10 -24.18 1.47
C PRO A 49 12.72 -25.21 2.56
N GLU A 50 12.97 -24.84 3.82
CA GLU A 50 12.42 -25.55 4.99
C GLU A 50 10.88 -25.48 4.93
N PRO A 51 10.18 -26.61 5.05
CA PRO A 51 8.74 -26.59 5.09
C PRO A 51 8.35 -26.10 6.47
N HIS A 52 7.71 -24.95 6.58
CA HIS A 52 6.50 -24.70 7.36
C HIS A 52 5.99 -23.27 7.08
N ARG A 53 4.86 -23.17 6.38
CA ARG A 53 4.02 -21.96 6.15
C ARG A 53 4.57 -20.83 5.26
N THR A 54 5.88 -20.69 5.11
CA THR A 54 6.51 -19.68 4.23
C THR A 54 7.25 -20.36 3.09
N THR A 55 6.94 -20.00 1.84
CA THR A 55 7.63 -20.55 0.66
C THR A 55 8.63 -19.54 0.12
N ASP A 56 9.92 -19.91 0.03
CA ASP A 56 10.93 -19.11 -0.66
C ASP A 56 10.95 -19.43 -2.17
N VAL A 57 10.90 -18.39 -3.00
CA VAL A 57 10.94 -18.47 -4.47
C VAL A 57 12.06 -17.58 -5.00
N VAL A 58 12.88 -18.17 -5.86
CA VAL A 58 13.95 -17.45 -6.58
C VAL A 58 13.46 -17.14 -8.00
N LEU A 59 13.36 -15.86 -8.35
CA LEU A 59 13.02 -15.44 -9.71
C LEU A 59 14.27 -15.40 -10.60
N PRO A 60 14.13 -15.66 -11.91
CA PRO A 60 15.22 -15.52 -12.86
C PRO A 60 15.84 -14.12 -12.85
N ARG A 61 17.12 -14.05 -13.23
CA ARG A 61 17.84 -12.76 -13.36
C ARG A 61 17.07 -11.80 -14.28
N GLY A 62 17.04 -10.53 -13.90
CA GLY A 62 16.45 -9.47 -14.70
C GLY A 62 16.06 -8.24 -13.88
N PRO A 63 15.42 -7.24 -14.50
CA PRO A 63 14.93 -6.07 -13.79
C PRO A 63 13.89 -6.47 -12.74
N VAL A 64 14.16 -6.16 -11.46
CA VAL A 64 13.31 -6.58 -10.33
C VAL A 64 11.82 -6.22 -10.52
N PRO A 65 11.45 -4.98 -10.92
CA PRO A 65 10.04 -4.64 -11.11
C PRO A 65 9.35 -5.54 -12.15
N GLU A 66 10.03 -5.86 -13.26
CA GLU A 66 9.46 -6.69 -14.31
C GLU A 66 9.32 -8.16 -13.89
N GLN A 67 10.30 -8.68 -13.16
CA GLN A 67 10.24 -10.05 -12.66
C GLN A 67 9.10 -10.22 -11.66
N LEU A 68 8.94 -9.26 -10.74
CA LEU A 68 7.81 -9.24 -9.81
C LEU A 68 6.48 -9.10 -10.54
N ALA A 69 6.37 -8.18 -11.51
CA ALA A 69 5.12 -7.98 -12.27
C ALA A 69 4.69 -9.24 -13.06
N ARG A 70 5.64 -10.06 -13.52
CA ARG A 70 5.35 -11.35 -14.20
C ARG A 70 4.95 -12.45 -13.22
N PHE A 71 5.44 -12.41 -11.98
CA PHE A 71 5.18 -13.43 -10.97
C PHE A 71 3.85 -13.19 -10.21
N LEU A 72 3.48 -11.93 -10.02
CA LEU A 72 2.31 -11.53 -9.23
C LEU A 72 1.00 -11.74 -9.99
N HIS A 73 -0.01 -12.20 -9.27
CA HIS A 73 -1.40 -12.25 -9.72
C HIS A 73 -2.20 -11.04 -9.20
N ASP A 74 -3.30 -10.69 -9.87
CA ASP A 74 -4.10 -9.49 -9.52
C ASP A 74 -4.72 -9.60 -8.11
N ASP A 75 -4.88 -10.82 -7.57
CA ASP A 75 -5.39 -11.12 -6.23
C ASP A 75 -4.29 -11.32 -5.15
N ASP A 76 -3.03 -11.09 -5.49
CA ASP A 76 -1.92 -11.08 -4.52
C ASP A 76 -1.91 -9.76 -3.69
N ALA A 77 -1.21 -9.79 -2.56
CA ALA A 77 -0.75 -8.56 -1.89
C ALA A 77 0.78 -8.57 -1.82
N LEU A 78 1.42 -7.70 -2.60
CA LEU A 78 2.86 -7.52 -2.61
C LEU A 78 3.28 -6.64 -1.43
N VAL A 79 4.22 -7.10 -0.61
CA VAL A 79 4.81 -6.36 0.50
C VAL A 79 6.27 -6.09 0.18
N ILE A 80 6.68 -4.82 0.27
CA ILE A 80 8.05 -4.37 0.03
C ILE A 80 8.51 -3.44 1.13
N GLY A 81 9.75 -3.61 1.58
CA GLY A 81 10.38 -2.68 2.50
C GLY A 81 10.86 -1.38 1.83
N THR A 82 11.01 -0.34 2.64
CA THR A 82 11.73 0.88 2.23
C THR A 82 12.64 1.39 3.35
N GLY A 83 13.93 1.53 3.03
CA GLY A 83 14.95 2.05 3.93
C GLY A 83 15.03 3.57 3.84
N LYS A 84 14.20 4.30 4.58
CA LYS A 84 14.27 5.78 4.69
C LYS A 84 14.58 6.28 6.11
N THR A 85 14.80 5.39 7.07
CA THR A 85 14.94 5.73 8.49
C THR A 85 16.23 5.15 9.05
N GLY A 86 17.34 5.89 8.89
CA GLY A 86 18.60 5.59 9.56
C GLY A 86 19.85 5.95 8.74
N PHE A 87 20.82 6.57 9.42
CA PHE A 87 22.11 7.06 8.90
C PHE A 87 22.98 5.97 8.25
N ILE A 88 22.73 5.54 7.02
CA ILE A 88 23.69 4.66 6.30
C ILE A 88 23.77 4.98 4.78
N HIS A 89 24.88 5.63 4.43
CA HIS A 89 25.68 5.70 3.19
C HIS A 89 25.31 4.90 1.91
N SER A 90 24.07 4.91 1.43
CA SER A 90 23.87 4.65 -0.01
C SER A 90 22.74 5.46 -0.62
N ARG A 91 23.09 6.37 -1.53
CA ARG A 91 22.25 7.43 -2.09
C ARG A 91 21.20 6.99 -3.13
N VAL A 92 20.64 5.78 -3.04
CA VAL A 92 19.71 5.23 -4.05
C VAL A 92 18.41 4.65 -3.45
N PHE A 93 18.07 4.99 -2.20
CA PHE A 93 16.90 4.43 -1.51
C PHE A 93 15.61 5.23 -1.78
N GLY A 94 14.56 4.53 -2.21
CA GLY A 94 13.20 5.08 -2.42
C GLY A 94 12.66 4.95 -3.86
N THR A 95 13.53 4.84 -4.87
CA THR A 95 13.07 4.73 -6.27
C THR A 95 12.61 3.32 -6.64
N MET A 96 13.19 2.28 -6.03
CA MET A 96 12.81 0.90 -6.37
C MET A 96 11.41 0.56 -5.88
N SER A 97 11.03 0.99 -4.68
CA SER A 97 9.67 0.79 -4.17
C SER A 97 8.64 1.54 -5.03
N LEU A 98 8.97 2.75 -5.48
CA LEU A 98 8.16 3.48 -6.46
C LEU A 98 8.04 2.73 -7.80
N ARG A 99 9.14 2.20 -8.34
CA ARG A 99 9.14 1.46 -9.62
C ARG A 99 8.36 0.16 -9.53
N ILE A 100 8.50 -0.57 -8.42
CA ILE A 100 7.75 -1.81 -8.16
C ILE A 100 6.26 -1.49 -8.03
N ALA A 101 5.89 -0.51 -7.20
CA ALA A 101 4.50 -0.10 -7.03
C ALA A 101 3.87 0.42 -8.34
N ALA A 102 4.67 1.02 -9.23
CA ALA A 102 4.20 1.52 -10.53
C ALA A 102 3.88 0.41 -11.56
N VAL A 103 4.45 -0.79 -11.41
CA VAL A 103 4.25 -1.90 -12.36
C VAL A 103 3.42 -3.05 -11.79
N ALA A 104 3.24 -3.10 -10.47
CA ALA A 104 2.42 -4.10 -9.81
C ALA A 104 0.94 -3.85 -10.09
N ARG A 105 0.23 -4.91 -10.48
CA ARG A 105 -1.22 -4.87 -10.77
C ARG A 105 -2.09 -5.25 -9.57
N CYS A 106 -1.45 -5.77 -8.52
CA CYS A 106 -2.05 -6.22 -7.29
C CYS A 106 -1.99 -5.12 -6.21
N ALA A 107 -2.53 -5.40 -5.02
CA ALA A 107 -2.30 -4.54 -3.87
C ALA A 107 -0.79 -4.49 -3.53
N VAL A 108 -0.29 -3.30 -3.19
CA VAL A 108 1.12 -3.11 -2.81
C VAL A 108 1.20 -2.44 -1.45
N VAL A 109 1.90 -3.06 -0.52
CA VAL A 109 2.19 -2.53 0.81
C VAL A 109 3.65 -2.13 0.87
N VAL A 110 3.91 -0.85 1.06
CA VAL A 110 5.25 -0.33 1.29
C VAL A 110 5.46 -0.16 2.80
N VAL A 111 6.39 -0.91 3.37
CA VAL A 111 6.66 -0.94 4.81
C VAL A 111 7.96 -0.20 5.10
N PRO A 112 7.92 0.96 5.77
CA PRO A 112 9.13 1.69 6.13
C PRO A 112 9.82 1.05 7.35
N HIS A 113 11.13 1.28 7.50
CA HIS A 113 11.91 0.70 8.60
C HIS A 113 11.73 1.48 9.92
N LEU A 114 10.54 1.39 10.51
CA LEU A 114 10.20 2.02 11.80
C LEU A 114 9.67 0.98 12.79
N ASP A 115 9.75 1.31 14.08
CA ASP A 115 8.99 0.60 15.11
C ASP A 115 7.50 0.90 14.95
N LEU A 116 6.72 -0.16 14.69
CA LEU A 116 5.28 -0.09 14.46
C LEU A 116 4.45 -0.44 15.71
N ARG A 117 5.08 -0.90 16.81
CA ARG A 117 4.38 -1.50 17.96
C ARG A 117 3.44 -0.55 18.70
N PHE A 118 3.71 0.76 18.66
CA PHE A 118 2.93 1.77 19.38
C PHE A 118 2.04 2.62 18.45
N ARG A 119 1.87 2.18 17.21
CA ARG A 119 1.04 2.86 16.22
C ARG A 119 -0.33 2.20 16.19
N SER A 120 -1.37 2.99 15.95
CA SER A 120 -2.76 2.54 15.99
C SER A 120 -3.61 3.34 15.02
N GLY A 121 -4.66 2.73 14.51
CA GLY A 121 -5.61 3.34 13.60
C GLY A 121 -5.20 3.20 12.14
N VAL A 122 -6.21 3.19 11.29
CA VAL A 122 -6.06 3.16 9.83
C VAL A 122 -6.45 4.53 9.29
N VAL A 123 -5.65 5.07 8.37
CA VAL A 123 -5.94 6.32 7.67
C VAL A 123 -6.22 6.00 6.21
N ALA A 124 -7.36 6.42 5.66
CA ALA A 124 -7.68 6.27 4.25
C ALA A 124 -7.67 7.63 3.54
N GLY A 125 -6.96 7.73 2.43
CA GLY A 125 -7.05 8.89 1.53
C GLY A 125 -8.03 8.61 0.42
N VAL A 126 -9.12 9.39 0.34
CA VAL A 126 -10.18 9.18 -0.66
C VAL A 126 -10.36 10.39 -1.57
N LYS A 127 -10.78 10.09 -2.80
CA LYS A 127 -11.23 11.04 -3.81
C LYS A 127 -12.52 10.48 -4.42
N ALA A 128 -13.42 11.35 -4.87
CA ALA A 128 -14.59 10.94 -5.65
C ALA A 128 -14.12 10.48 -7.05
N ASP A 129 -13.69 9.23 -7.15
CA ASP A 129 -13.31 8.53 -8.38
C ASP A 129 -13.64 7.02 -8.25
N ASP A 130 -13.34 6.24 -9.28
CA ASP A 130 -13.62 4.80 -9.31
C ASP A 130 -12.81 3.99 -8.28
N LEU A 131 -11.83 4.62 -7.61
CA LEU A 131 -11.05 4.02 -6.55
C LEU A 131 -11.64 4.26 -5.15
N LEU A 132 -12.69 5.07 -5.00
CA LEU A 132 -13.33 5.33 -3.71
C LEU A 132 -13.77 4.04 -3.02
N ASP A 133 -14.62 3.26 -3.69
CA ASP A 133 -15.17 2.01 -3.17
C ASP A 133 -14.09 0.98 -2.76
N PRO A 134 -13.11 0.64 -3.62
CA PRO A 134 -12.09 -0.34 -3.25
C PRO A 134 -11.14 0.16 -2.16
N VAL A 135 -10.80 1.47 -2.12
CA VAL A 135 -9.97 2.05 -1.05
C VAL A 135 -10.70 2.00 0.29
N VAL A 136 -11.96 2.42 0.33
CA VAL A 136 -12.77 2.43 1.55
C VAL A 136 -13.01 1.02 2.05
N ARG A 137 -13.29 0.06 1.17
CA ARG A 137 -13.42 -1.36 1.54
C ARG A 137 -12.13 -1.88 2.16
N ALA A 138 -10.99 -1.70 1.49
CA ALA A 138 -9.70 -2.15 2.00
C ALA A 138 -9.38 -1.53 3.37
N ALA A 139 -9.58 -0.22 3.52
CA ALA A 139 -9.29 0.46 4.77
C ALA A 139 -10.23 0.05 5.92
N SER A 140 -11.51 -0.19 5.63
CA SER A 140 -12.48 -0.61 6.63
C SER A 140 -12.30 -2.07 7.04
N ASP A 141 -11.95 -2.96 6.10
CA ASP A 141 -11.57 -4.35 6.39
C ASP A 141 -10.33 -4.40 7.28
N GLU A 142 -9.29 -3.60 6.98
CA GLU A 142 -8.07 -3.49 7.80
C GLU A 142 -8.37 -2.94 9.20
N ALA A 143 -9.18 -1.89 9.30
CA ALA A 143 -9.57 -1.32 10.59
C ALA A 143 -10.37 -2.32 11.44
N ALA A 144 -11.32 -3.04 10.82
CA ALA A 144 -12.14 -4.04 11.48
C ALA A 144 -11.31 -5.24 11.95
N GLN A 145 -10.39 -5.74 11.12
CA GLN A 145 -9.49 -6.83 11.48
C GLN A 145 -8.58 -6.49 12.66
N ARG A 146 -8.18 -5.21 12.77
CA ARG A 146 -7.36 -4.69 13.86
C ARG A 146 -8.15 -4.31 15.12
N GLY A 147 -9.46 -4.15 15.01
CA GLY A 147 -10.27 -3.55 16.06
C GLY A 147 -9.90 -2.08 16.35
N GLU A 148 -9.40 -1.37 15.34
CA GLU A 148 -8.84 -0.02 15.47
C GLU A 148 -9.72 1.03 14.74
N PRO A 149 -9.62 2.32 15.10
CA PRO A 149 -10.38 3.37 14.44
C PRO A 149 -9.92 3.60 12.98
N LEU A 150 -10.88 3.89 12.11
CA LEU A 150 -10.64 4.32 10.73
C LEU A 150 -10.82 5.84 10.63
N GLN A 151 -9.82 6.55 10.11
CA GLN A 151 -9.92 7.95 9.72
C GLN A 151 -9.90 8.10 8.20
N VAL A 152 -10.99 8.57 7.62
CA VAL A 152 -11.07 8.88 6.18
C VAL A 152 -10.75 10.36 5.97
N VAL A 153 -9.75 10.63 5.12
CA VAL A 153 -9.26 11.97 4.80
C VAL A 153 -9.56 12.27 3.33
N HIS A 154 -10.20 13.40 3.08
CA HIS A 154 -10.42 13.93 1.75
C HIS A 154 -9.81 15.34 1.66
N SER A 155 -9.08 15.62 0.59
CA SER A 155 -8.54 16.95 0.31
C SER A 155 -9.29 17.58 -0.85
N SER A 156 -9.84 18.78 -0.62
CA SER A 156 -10.41 19.65 -1.64
C SER A 156 -9.38 20.61 -2.25
N PHE A 157 -8.08 20.34 -2.02
CA PHE A 157 -6.98 21.14 -2.57
C PHE A 157 -6.93 21.08 -4.09
N SER A 158 -6.93 22.26 -4.70
CA SER A 158 -7.02 22.50 -6.14
C SER A 158 -5.86 23.36 -6.67
N GLY A 159 -4.78 23.49 -5.89
CA GLY A 159 -3.59 24.26 -6.26
C GLY A 159 -3.72 25.77 -6.05
N ILE A 160 -4.73 26.42 -6.64
CA ILE A 160 -4.84 27.90 -6.69
C ILE A 160 -6.26 28.44 -6.44
N VAL A 161 -7.33 27.66 -6.65
CA VAL A 161 -8.72 28.15 -6.49
C VAL A 161 -9.59 27.07 -5.83
N PRO A 162 -10.15 27.25 -4.63
CA PRO A 162 -10.90 26.20 -3.94
C PRO A 162 -11.91 25.54 -4.89
N ALA A 163 -11.83 24.22 -5.02
CA ALA A 163 -12.79 23.47 -5.83
C ALA A 163 -14.22 23.72 -5.29
N PRO A 164 -15.25 23.72 -6.14
CA PRO A 164 -16.64 23.86 -5.68
C PRO A 164 -16.93 22.82 -4.59
N VAL A 165 -17.41 23.30 -3.43
CA VAL A 165 -17.66 22.53 -2.20
C VAL A 165 -18.56 21.30 -2.43
N GLU A 166 -19.39 21.34 -3.48
CA GLU A 166 -20.36 20.30 -3.84
C GLU A 166 -19.72 18.95 -4.19
N THR A 167 -18.47 18.90 -4.67
CA THR A 167 -17.80 17.62 -5.01
C THR A 167 -17.18 16.94 -3.77
N SER A 168 -16.82 17.71 -2.75
CA SER A 168 -16.04 17.23 -1.59
C SER A 168 -16.90 16.53 -0.53
N ALA A 169 -18.11 17.07 -0.27
CA ALA A 169 -19.08 16.46 0.65
C ALA A 169 -19.46 15.04 0.17
N SER A 170 -19.58 14.88 -1.15
CA SER A 170 -19.94 13.62 -1.79
C SER A 170 -18.94 12.49 -1.50
N ALA A 171 -17.62 12.75 -1.52
CA ALA A 171 -16.62 11.69 -1.31
C ALA A 171 -16.62 11.15 0.13
N LEU A 172 -16.67 12.04 1.13
CA LEU A 172 -16.69 11.64 2.54
C LEU A 172 -18.02 10.99 2.93
N GLU A 173 -19.13 11.48 2.40
CA GLU A 173 -20.47 10.88 2.63
C GLU A 173 -20.56 9.48 2.01
N GLN A 174 -20.12 9.31 0.76
CA GLN A 174 -20.06 8.00 0.11
C GLN A 174 -19.17 7.02 0.88
N ALA A 175 -17.98 7.47 1.29
CA ALA A 175 -17.08 6.66 2.10
C ALA A 175 -17.72 6.27 3.44
N ALA A 176 -18.34 7.22 4.15
CA ALA A 176 -18.99 6.95 5.44
C ALA A 176 -20.17 5.98 5.30
N ALA A 177 -21.01 6.17 4.28
CA ALA A 177 -22.12 5.26 3.99
C ALA A 177 -21.63 3.85 3.67
N LEU A 178 -20.55 3.72 2.91
CA LEU A 178 -19.95 2.44 2.59
C LEU A 178 -19.36 1.76 3.82
N VAL A 179 -18.60 2.48 4.66
CA VAL A 179 -18.06 1.93 5.93
C VAL A 179 -19.20 1.47 6.83
N GLN A 180 -20.24 2.29 7.02
CA GLN A 180 -21.37 1.94 7.88
C GLN A 180 -22.12 0.69 7.39
N ARG A 181 -22.21 0.51 6.07
CA ARG A 181 -22.84 -0.68 5.46
C ARG A 181 -21.99 -1.94 5.61
N LEU A 182 -20.67 -1.84 5.43
CA LEU A 182 -19.76 -2.98 5.51
C LEU A 182 -19.45 -3.39 6.96
N HIS A 183 -19.23 -2.39 7.83
CA HIS A 183 -18.78 -2.56 9.20
C HIS A 183 -19.57 -1.65 10.15
N PRO A 184 -20.82 -2.00 10.51
CA PRO A 184 -21.71 -1.12 11.28
C PRO A 184 -21.21 -0.71 12.67
N ARG A 185 -20.21 -1.43 13.21
CA ARG A 185 -19.58 -1.19 14.52
C ARG A 185 -18.22 -0.48 14.40
N ALA A 186 -17.79 -0.11 13.20
CA ALA A 186 -16.51 0.55 13.00
C ALA A 186 -16.49 1.93 13.67
N THR A 187 -15.38 2.27 14.32
CA THR A 187 -15.15 3.63 14.81
C THR A 187 -14.62 4.48 13.67
N LEU A 188 -15.50 5.20 12.99
CA LEU A 188 -15.17 6.05 11.84
C LEU A 188 -15.00 7.52 12.23
N ARG A 189 -13.95 8.15 11.72
CA ARG A 189 -13.77 9.61 11.71
C ARG A 189 -13.58 10.09 10.28
N THR A 190 -14.22 11.17 9.89
CA THR A 190 -14.00 11.84 8.60
C THR A 190 -13.26 13.15 8.82
N ARG A 191 -12.37 13.51 7.88
CA ARG A 191 -11.62 14.76 7.90
C ARG A 191 -11.53 15.34 6.50
N GLU A 192 -12.19 16.47 6.29
CA GLU A 192 -11.95 17.31 5.12
C GLU A 192 -10.77 18.26 5.38
N THR A 193 -10.00 18.57 4.34
CA THR A 193 -8.87 19.50 4.43
C THR A 193 -8.69 20.25 3.11
N VAL A 194 -8.26 21.51 3.20
CA VAL A 194 -7.84 22.30 2.03
C VAL A 194 -6.34 22.23 1.78
N ARG A 195 -5.58 21.51 2.61
CA ARG A 195 -4.14 21.28 2.42
C ARG A 195 -3.86 20.27 1.31
N PRO A 196 -2.68 20.31 0.67
CA PRO A 196 -2.27 19.28 -0.28
C PRO A 196 -2.51 17.86 0.25
N PRO A 197 -3.06 16.95 -0.57
CA PRO A 197 -3.48 15.61 -0.12
C PRO A 197 -2.35 14.80 0.50
N ALA A 198 -1.15 14.84 -0.09
CA ALA A 198 0.01 14.13 0.45
C ALA A 198 0.41 14.65 1.84
N GLU A 199 0.47 15.98 2.02
CA GLU A 199 0.78 16.60 3.32
C GLU A 199 -0.27 16.20 4.38
N ALA A 200 -1.55 16.26 4.03
CA ALA A 200 -2.62 15.90 4.94
C ALA A 200 -2.57 14.42 5.37
N LEU A 201 -2.24 13.52 4.44
CA LEU A 201 -2.07 12.10 4.72
C LEU A 201 -0.84 11.85 5.60
N LEU A 202 0.29 12.50 5.30
CA LEU A 202 1.52 12.41 6.09
C LEU A 202 1.34 12.94 7.52
N ASP A 203 0.53 13.99 7.68
CA ASP A 203 0.17 14.52 9.00
C ASP A 203 -0.73 13.56 9.79
N ALA A 204 -1.77 13.01 9.15
CA ALA A 204 -2.67 12.04 9.79
C ALA A 204 -1.98 10.71 10.13
N SER A 205 -0.96 10.32 9.35
CA SER A 205 -0.28 9.04 9.49
C SER A 205 0.82 8.99 10.56
N ARG A 206 1.13 10.12 11.21
CA ARG A 206 2.19 10.21 12.23
C ARG A 206 2.13 9.11 13.29
N ASN A 207 0.93 8.71 13.70
CA ASN A 207 0.68 7.64 14.68
C ASN A 207 -0.12 6.47 14.11
N ALA A 208 -0.44 6.47 12.81
CA ALA A 208 -1.27 5.45 12.19
C ALA A 208 -0.50 4.14 12.04
N ALA A 209 -1.20 3.02 12.22
CA ALA A 209 -0.68 1.68 11.96
C ALA A 209 -0.63 1.38 10.46
N LEU A 210 -1.51 2.00 9.67
CA LEU A 210 -1.61 1.82 8.22
C LEU A 210 -2.21 3.06 7.55
N VAL A 211 -1.69 3.40 6.37
CA VAL A 211 -2.30 4.35 5.44
C VAL A 211 -2.78 3.59 4.21
N VAL A 212 -4.02 3.82 3.78
CA VAL A 212 -4.62 3.19 2.60
C VAL A 212 -4.94 4.27 1.57
N ILE A 213 -4.43 4.11 0.35
CA ILE A 213 -4.64 5.04 -0.76
C ILE A 213 -4.83 4.25 -2.06
N GLY A 214 -5.55 4.84 -3.02
CA GLY A 214 -5.58 4.31 -4.37
C GLY A 214 -4.27 4.58 -5.11
N ALA A 215 -3.91 3.74 -6.08
CA ALA A 215 -2.76 3.96 -6.97
C ALA A 215 -2.85 5.30 -7.75
N GLY A 216 -4.09 5.81 -7.89
CA GLY A 216 -4.41 7.03 -8.62
C GLY A 216 -4.26 6.85 -10.12
N HIS A 217 -4.84 7.77 -10.89
CA HIS A 217 -4.62 7.83 -12.33
C HIS A 217 -3.46 8.79 -12.63
N ALA A 218 -2.37 8.28 -13.22
CA ALA A 218 -1.44 9.16 -13.92
C ALA A 218 -2.03 9.51 -15.28
N HIS A 219 -2.18 10.80 -15.59
CA HIS A 219 -2.79 11.27 -16.84
C HIS A 219 -2.07 10.85 -18.14
N ARG A 220 -1.02 10.02 -18.14
CA ARG A 220 -0.22 9.76 -19.36
C ARG A 220 0.45 8.39 -19.53
N SER A 221 0.32 7.40 -18.65
CA SER A 221 0.88 6.06 -18.93
C SER A 221 0.34 4.96 -18.03
N GLU A 222 0.24 3.74 -18.59
CA GLU A 222 -0.21 2.51 -17.91
C GLU A 222 0.71 2.04 -16.75
N HIS A 223 1.78 2.78 -16.46
CA HIS A 223 2.86 2.38 -15.54
C HIS A 223 3.36 3.53 -14.65
N SER A 224 2.50 4.49 -14.28
CA SER A 224 2.88 5.60 -13.41
C SER A 224 1.94 5.73 -12.21
N LEU A 225 2.53 5.82 -11.03
CA LEU A 225 1.82 6.16 -9.80
C LEU A 225 1.29 7.60 -9.86
N GLY A 226 0.14 7.85 -9.26
CA GLY A 226 -0.35 9.22 -9.06
C GLY A 226 0.62 10.05 -8.20
N PRO A 227 0.66 11.39 -8.38
CA PRO A 227 1.62 12.27 -7.67
C PRO A 227 1.46 12.19 -6.14
N VAL A 228 0.23 12.01 -5.65
CA VAL A 228 -0.02 11.85 -4.21
C VAL A 228 0.65 10.59 -3.65
N VAL A 229 0.57 9.47 -4.38
CA VAL A 229 1.23 8.21 -3.98
C VAL A 229 2.74 8.40 -3.98
N GLN A 230 3.29 9.05 -5.02
CA GLN A 230 4.72 9.33 -5.10
C GLN A 230 5.19 10.16 -3.91
N ASP A 231 4.53 11.28 -3.60
CA ASP A 231 4.89 12.16 -2.49
C ASP A 231 4.76 11.48 -1.12
N VAL A 232 3.71 10.68 -0.93
CA VAL A 232 3.51 9.88 0.30
C VAL A 232 4.62 8.84 0.45
N LEU A 233 4.96 8.10 -0.61
CA LEU A 233 6.03 7.09 -0.54
C LEU A 233 7.41 7.73 -0.37
N VAL A 234 7.66 8.88 -0.98
CA VAL A 234 8.91 9.64 -0.78
C VAL A 234 9.02 10.11 0.66
N ASN A 235 7.93 10.45 1.35
CA ASN A 235 7.95 10.98 2.73
C ASN A 235 7.38 10.00 3.76
N ILE A 236 7.33 8.72 3.43
CA ILE A 236 6.65 7.67 4.18
C ILE A 236 7.05 7.63 5.66
N ASN A 237 6.05 7.59 6.54
CA ASN A 237 6.22 7.58 8.00
C ASN A 237 5.33 6.53 8.71
N ALA A 238 4.59 5.74 7.93
CA ALA A 238 3.75 4.61 8.34
C ALA A 238 3.68 3.61 7.16
N PRO A 239 3.32 2.34 7.37
CA PRO A 239 3.04 1.41 6.28
C PRO A 239 1.96 1.99 5.36
N VAL A 240 2.14 1.85 4.04
CA VAL A 240 1.21 2.36 3.03
C VAL A 240 0.71 1.21 2.16
N LEU A 241 -0.59 0.93 2.23
CA LEU A 241 -1.31 0.05 1.32
C LEU A 241 -1.82 0.85 0.12
N ILE A 242 -1.36 0.48 -1.06
CA ILE A 242 -1.78 1.03 -2.35
C ILE A 242 -2.76 0.03 -2.96
N VAL A 243 -3.99 0.49 -3.15
CA VAL A 243 -5.07 -0.27 -3.79
C VAL A 243 -4.97 -0.07 -5.30
N PRO A 244 -4.92 -1.16 -6.09
CA PRO A 244 -4.74 -1.06 -7.54
C PRO A 244 -5.98 -0.47 -8.21
N GLY A 245 -5.78 0.25 -9.31
CA GLY A 245 -6.85 0.68 -10.21
C GLY A 245 -7.54 -0.50 -10.87
N GLY A 246 -8.87 -0.59 -10.74
CA GLY A 246 -9.64 -1.54 -11.54
C GLY A 246 -9.47 -1.21 -13.03
N ARG A 247 -9.09 -2.19 -13.84
CA ARG A 247 -9.15 -2.04 -15.30
C ARG A 247 -10.61 -1.84 -15.70
N PHE A 248 -10.93 -0.72 -16.32
CA PHE A 248 -12.20 -0.56 -17.03
C PHE A 248 -12.26 -1.64 -18.11
N LYS A 249 -13.14 -2.63 -17.93
CA LYS A 249 -13.69 -3.33 -19.08
C LYS A 249 -14.64 -2.33 -19.73
N HIS A 250 -14.22 -1.68 -20.81
CA HIS A 250 -15.19 -1.19 -21.78
C HIS A 250 -15.96 -2.43 -22.25
N VAL A 251 -17.17 -2.58 -21.75
CA VAL A 251 -18.16 -3.45 -22.38
C VAL A 251 -18.62 -2.67 -23.60
N GLU A 252 -18.17 -3.10 -24.77
CA GLU A 252 -18.78 -2.74 -26.06
C GLU A 252 -19.91 -3.73 -26.35
#